data_AF-A0A8B6H302-F1
#
_entry.id   AF-A0A8B6H302-F1
#
_cell.length_a   1.000
_cell.length_b   1.000
_cell.length_c   1.000
_cell.angle_alpha   90.00
_cell.angle_beta   90.00
_cell.angle_gamma   90.00
#
_symmetry.space_group_name_H-M   'P 1'
#
loop_
_entity.id
_entity.type
_entity.pdbx_description
1 polymer ?
#
loop_
_entity_poly.entity_id
_entity_poly.type
_entity_poly.pdbx_seq_one_letter_code
_entity_poly.pdbx_strand_id
1 'polypeptide(L)'
;MLHAMGGHHEQSRSDRDGYVSIAWPNVKPSWNGTAYVPNNNMAKSNTQDNNPYDAESSMQYSLYAFSNNGQKTILFKDQRLEFLADSAEGLEFYDIQDVTDAYKCTDHCTNKPNCQNGGFVNFQCTCTCPDVLTGTTCEQTVSNSQTCGGVINLAAGEERLIQSPNYPSNYPTGLECTWLIKGPANSLVRASVQYMDLTSGSACSHWLEYRYNLLGQKGPKVCGTNFVADVEKWDSSPDELSNAMIIRFDSNTYSSASVSKGFSIKVSTIGA
;
A
#
# COMPACT_ATOMS: atom_id res chain seq x y z
N MET A 1 -1.06 0.85 -21.88
CA MET A 1 0.37 1.10 -22.13
C MET A 1 1.22 -0.10 -21.71
N LEU A 2 1.08 -0.62 -20.48
CA LEU A 2 1.84 -1.79 -20.00
C LEU A 2 1.73 -3.05 -20.85
N HIS A 3 0.55 -3.38 -21.39
CA HIS A 3 0.45 -4.47 -22.38
C HIS A 3 1.41 -4.35 -23.57
N ALA A 4 1.61 -3.12 -24.08
CA ALA A 4 2.53 -2.89 -25.20
C ALA A 4 4.01 -3.01 -24.77
N MET A 5 4.28 -2.89 -23.48
CA MET A 5 5.59 -3.08 -22.84
C MET A 5 5.78 -4.52 -22.35
N GLY A 6 4.92 -5.45 -22.78
CA GLY A 6 5.00 -6.87 -22.41
C GLY A 6 4.41 -7.22 -21.04
N GLY A 7 3.78 -6.28 -20.35
CA GLY A 7 3.10 -6.52 -19.08
C GLY A 7 1.89 -7.44 -19.24
N HIS A 8 1.74 -8.38 -18.32
CA HIS A 8 0.55 -9.22 -18.18
C HIS A 8 -0.39 -8.64 -17.12
N HIS A 9 -1.65 -9.05 -17.13
CA HIS A 9 -2.57 -8.71 -16.04
C HIS A 9 -2.08 -9.26 -14.69
N GLU A 10 -2.17 -8.45 -13.64
CA GLU A 10 -1.64 -8.80 -12.31
C GLU A 10 -2.34 -10.05 -11.75
N GLN A 11 -3.67 -10.12 -11.90
CA GLN A 11 -4.46 -11.32 -11.56
C GLN A 11 -4.17 -12.53 -12.46
N SER A 12 -3.35 -12.40 -13.50
CA SER A 12 -2.90 -13.52 -14.33
C SER A 12 -1.50 -14.00 -13.94
N ARG A 13 -0.85 -13.44 -12.92
CA ARG A 13 0.47 -13.92 -12.48
C ARG A 13 0.47 -15.40 -12.06
N SER A 14 1.62 -16.05 -12.20
CA SER A 14 1.81 -17.44 -11.77
C SER A 14 1.67 -17.63 -10.27
N ASP A 15 2.12 -16.64 -9.49
CA ASP A 15 2.12 -16.61 -8.02
C ASP A 15 0.82 -16.02 -7.39
N ARG A 16 -0.12 -15.51 -8.21
CA ARG A 16 -1.32 -14.78 -7.75
C ARG A 16 -2.11 -15.50 -6.64
N ASP A 17 -2.07 -16.84 -6.61
CA ASP A 17 -2.87 -17.63 -5.67
C ASP A 17 -2.36 -17.44 -4.23
N GLY A 18 -1.22 -16.76 -4.03
CA GLY A 18 -0.76 -16.19 -2.77
C GLY A 18 -1.62 -15.03 -2.27
N TYR A 19 -2.23 -14.27 -3.17
CA TYR A 19 -2.82 -12.95 -2.93
C TYR A 19 -4.33 -12.88 -3.22
N VAL A 20 -4.76 -13.52 -4.30
CA VAL A 20 -6.14 -13.53 -4.77
C VAL A 20 -6.61 -14.95 -5.07
N SER A 21 -7.92 -15.14 -5.12
CA SER A 21 -8.56 -16.34 -5.65
C SER A 21 -9.62 -15.96 -6.67
N ILE A 22 -9.82 -16.82 -7.67
CA ILE A 22 -10.84 -16.60 -8.70
C ILE A 22 -12.13 -17.34 -8.32
N ALA A 23 -13.20 -16.58 -8.14
CA ALA A 23 -14.55 -17.11 -7.93
C ALA A 23 -15.14 -17.58 -9.26
N TRP A 24 -14.65 -18.70 -9.80
CA TRP A 24 -15.07 -19.25 -11.09
C TRP A 24 -16.59 -19.36 -11.31
N PRO A 25 -17.43 -19.68 -10.31
CA PRO A 25 -18.90 -19.67 -10.48
C PRO A 25 -19.48 -18.30 -10.89
N ASN A 26 -18.82 -17.20 -10.50
CA ASN A 26 -19.24 -15.84 -10.84
C ASN A 26 -18.68 -15.39 -12.21
N VAL A 27 -17.73 -16.13 -12.79
CA VAL A 27 -17.07 -15.75 -14.04
C VAL A 27 -17.92 -16.20 -15.23
N LYS A 28 -18.19 -15.29 -16.16
CA LYS A 28 -18.82 -15.60 -17.45
C LYS A 28 -17.88 -16.50 -18.27
N PRO A 29 -18.32 -17.71 -18.68
CA PRO A 29 -17.50 -18.58 -19.51
C PRO A 29 -17.28 -17.97 -20.90
N SER A 30 -16.18 -18.36 -21.55
CA SER A 30 -15.84 -17.93 -22.91
C SER A 30 -16.30 -18.98 -23.92
N TRP A 31 -16.76 -18.56 -25.11
CA TRP A 31 -17.09 -19.46 -26.20
C TRP A 31 -15.86 -19.69 -27.08
N ASN A 32 -15.43 -20.94 -27.24
CA ASN A 32 -14.24 -21.27 -28.05
C ASN A 32 -14.55 -21.65 -29.51
N GLY A 33 -15.78 -21.48 -29.98
CA GLY A 33 -16.25 -21.94 -31.29
C GLY A 33 -17.02 -23.25 -31.27
N THR A 34 -16.83 -24.09 -30.24
CA THR A 34 -17.45 -25.43 -30.13
C THR A 34 -18.17 -25.67 -28.81
N ALA A 35 -17.68 -25.10 -27.71
CA ALA A 35 -18.26 -25.20 -26.38
C ALA A 35 -17.95 -23.95 -25.54
N TYR A 36 -18.70 -23.77 -24.46
CA TYR A 36 -18.34 -22.85 -23.40
C TYR A 36 -17.22 -23.45 -22.55
N VAL A 37 -16.16 -22.69 -22.33
CA VAL A 37 -14.97 -23.07 -21.55
C VAL A 37 -14.71 -22.04 -20.44
N PRO A 38 -13.91 -22.39 -19.41
CA PRO A 38 -13.45 -21.40 -18.44
C PRO A 38 -12.85 -20.18 -19.14
N ASN A 39 -13.15 -19.00 -18.62
CA ASN A 39 -12.72 -17.77 -19.26
C ASN A 39 -11.20 -17.61 -19.16
N ASN A 40 -10.53 -17.70 -20.31
CA ASN A 40 -9.07 -17.64 -20.38
C ASN A 40 -8.51 -16.29 -19.94
N ASN A 41 -9.32 -15.21 -19.92
CA ASN A 41 -8.88 -13.93 -19.39
C ASN A 41 -8.63 -13.98 -17.86
N MET A 42 -9.18 -14.97 -17.16
CA MET A 42 -8.95 -15.20 -15.71
C MET A 42 -7.89 -16.29 -15.46
N ALA A 43 -7.28 -16.84 -16.51
CA ALA A 43 -6.26 -17.88 -16.39
C ALA A 43 -4.92 -17.30 -15.90
N LYS A 44 -4.11 -18.16 -15.28
CA LYS A 44 -2.71 -17.83 -14.98
C LYS A 44 -1.89 -17.88 -16.27
N SER A 45 -0.92 -16.99 -16.34
CA SER A 45 0.16 -16.97 -17.32
C SER A 45 1.45 -17.41 -16.62
N ASN A 46 2.44 -17.82 -17.41
CA ASN A 46 3.78 -18.03 -16.89
C ASN A 46 4.50 -16.68 -16.86
N THR A 47 4.54 -16.03 -15.71
CA THR A 47 5.10 -14.68 -15.52
C THR A 47 6.46 -14.75 -14.82
N GLN A 48 7.26 -13.68 -14.94
CA GLN A 48 8.48 -13.50 -14.17
C GLN A 48 8.16 -12.61 -12.98
N ASP A 49 7.86 -13.23 -11.85
CA ASP A 49 7.34 -12.58 -10.64
C ASP A 49 8.49 -12.03 -9.78
N ASN A 50 9.31 -11.14 -10.35
CA ASN A 50 10.53 -10.60 -9.71
C ASN A 50 10.23 -9.57 -8.61
N ASN A 51 9.09 -8.89 -8.68
CA ASN A 51 8.61 -7.92 -7.71
C ASN A 51 7.34 -8.42 -7.02
N PRO A 52 6.98 -7.84 -5.84
CA PRO A 52 5.78 -8.23 -5.11
C PRO A 52 4.50 -8.11 -5.94
N TYR A 53 3.44 -8.81 -5.52
CA TYR A 53 2.12 -8.69 -6.16
C TYR A 53 1.51 -7.31 -5.86
N ASP A 54 1.32 -6.50 -6.89
CA ASP A 54 0.81 -5.14 -6.75
C ASP A 54 -0.71 -5.07 -6.94
N ALA A 55 -1.42 -5.15 -5.81
CA ALA A 55 -2.87 -4.95 -5.73
C ALA A 55 -3.38 -3.64 -6.38
N GLU A 56 -2.53 -2.62 -6.48
CA GLU A 56 -2.84 -1.31 -7.07
C GLU A 56 -2.42 -1.21 -8.54
N SER A 57 -1.73 -2.21 -9.09
CA SER A 57 -1.21 -2.19 -10.45
C SER A 57 -2.30 -1.78 -11.45
N SER A 58 -1.94 -0.97 -12.43
CA SER A 58 -2.84 -0.67 -13.56
C SER A 58 -3.17 -1.90 -14.42
N MET A 59 -2.51 -3.03 -14.16
CA MET A 59 -2.78 -4.34 -14.73
C MET A 59 -3.66 -5.22 -13.85
N GLN A 60 -3.98 -4.80 -12.62
CA GLN A 60 -4.96 -5.46 -11.77
C GLN A 60 -6.36 -5.22 -12.30
N TYR A 61 -7.07 -6.30 -12.64
CA TYR A 61 -8.48 -6.19 -13.01
C TYR A 61 -9.34 -5.75 -11.83
N SER A 62 -10.39 -5.01 -12.18
CA SER A 62 -11.55 -4.79 -11.31
C SER A 62 -12.04 -6.11 -10.72
N LEU A 63 -12.45 -6.08 -9.45
CA LEU A 63 -12.93 -7.26 -8.71
C LEU A 63 -14.15 -7.92 -9.36
N TYR A 64 -14.86 -7.22 -10.25
CA TYR A 64 -16.07 -7.69 -10.94
C TYR A 64 -15.81 -8.06 -12.41
N ALA A 65 -14.56 -8.05 -12.86
CA ALA A 65 -14.22 -8.34 -14.25
C ALA A 65 -14.80 -9.68 -14.70
N PHE A 66 -15.50 -9.67 -15.84
CA PHE A 66 -16.19 -10.82 -16.41
C PHE A 66 -17.28 -11.45 -15.51
N SER A 67 -17.84 -10.71 -14.55
CA SER A 67 -18.94 -11.21 -13.73
C SER A 67 -20.17 -11.55 -14.58
N ASN A 68 -20.81 -12.69 -14.28
CA ASN A 68 -22.07 -13.13 -14.90
C ASN A 68 -23.31 -12.84 -14.04
N ASN A 69 -23.12 -12.41 -12.80
CA ASN A 69 -24.17 -12.28 -11.79
C ASN A 69 -24.04 -11.02 -10.92
N GLY A 70 -23.13 -10.10 -11.29
CA GLY A 70 -22.86 -8.87 -10.55
C GLY A 70 -22.05 -9.07 -9.27
N GLN A 71 -21.61 -10.29 -8.95
CA GLN A 71 -20.74 -10.57 -7.81
C GLN A 71 -19.27 -10.52 -8.21
N LYS A 72 -18.39 -10.37 -7.21
CA LYS A 72 -16.94 -10.37 -7.39
C LYS A 72 -16.46 -11.68 -8.02
N THR A 73 -15.56 -11.57 -8.99
CA THR A 73 -14.86 -12.68 -9.65
C THR A 73 -13.44 -12.84 -9.12
N ILE A 74 -12.84 -11.78 -8.59
CA ILE A 74 -11.53 -11.78 -7.93
C ILE A 74 -11.75 -11.52 -6.44
N LEU A 75 -11.27 -12.43 -5.60
CA LEU A 75 -11.38 -12.33 -4.15
C LEU A 75 -9.98 -12.19 -3.56
N PHE A 76 -9.67 -11.01 -3.04
CA PHE A 76 -8.42 -10.78 -2.31
C PHE A 76 -8.45 -11.56 -1.00
N LYS A 77 -7.30 -12.17 -0.65
CA LYS A 77 -7.15 -12.82 0.65
C LYS A 77 -7.15 -11.81 1.79
N ASP A 78 -6.50 -10.67 1.58
CA ASP A 78 -6.67 -9.50 2.44
C ASP A 78 -7.72 -8.56 1.85
N GLN A 79 -8.94 -8.63 2.39
CA GLN A 79 -10.05 -7.81 1.92
C GLN A 79 -9.80 -6.30 2.12
N ARG A 80 -8.87 -5.92 3.01
CA ARG A 80 -8.52 -4.51 3.23
C ARG A 80 -7.73 -3.92 2.07
N LEU A 81 -7.28 -4.73 1.10
CA LEU A 81 -6.62 -4.27 -0.13
C LEU A 81 -7.58 -4.14 -1.32
N GLU A 82 -8.83 -4.58 -1.18
CA GLU A 82 -9.80 -4.57 -2.30
C GLU A 82 -10.07 -3.18 -2.89
N PHE A 83 -9.88 -2.12 -2.10
CA PHE A 83 -10.06 -0.73 -2.56
C PHE A 83 -9.00 -0.30 -3.59
N LEU A 84 -7.89 -1.03 -3.70
CA LEU A 84 -6.82 -0.77 -4.66
C LEU A 84 -7.11 -1.33 -6.05
N ALA A 85 -7.93 -2.38 -6.13
CA ALA A 85 -8.33 -2.92 -7.41
C ALA A 85 -9.13 -1.87 -8.18
N ASP A 86 -8.66 -1.52 -9.37
CA ASP A 86 -9.24 -0.46 -10.23
C ASP A 86 -9.02 0.98 -9.69
N SER A 87 -8.08 1.20 -8.77
CA SER A 87 -7.75 2.55 -8.27
C SER A 87 -6.60 3.25 -9.00
N ALA A 88 -5.90 2.55 -9.90
CA ALA A 88 -4.77 3.09 -10.64
C ALA A 88 -5.19 4.23 -11.58
N GLU A 89 -4.44 5.33 -11.58
CA GLU A 89 -4.67 6.46 -12.51
C GLU A 89 -3.62 6.49 -13.64
N GLY A 90 -2.59 5.65 -13.56
CA GLY A 90 -1.49 5.59 -14.51
C GLY A 90 -0.58 4.39 -14.27
N LEU A 91 0.71 4.54 -14.52
CA LEU A 91 1.69 3.57 -14.02
C LEU A 91 1.90 3.82 -12.53
N GLU A 92 1.61 2.83 -11.71
CA GLU A 92 1.84 2.91 -10.27
C GLU A 92 3.29 2.55 -9.93
N PHE A 93 3.66 2.68 -8.66
CA PHE A 93 5.06 2.57 -8.22
C PHE A 93 5.72 1.23 -8.64
N TYR A 94 5.03 0.11 -8.42
CA TYR A 94 5.55 -1.21 -8.77
C TYR A 94 5.38 -1.54 -10.26
N ASP A 95 4.40 -0.96 -10.96
CA ASP A 95 4.34 -1.02 -12.43
C ASP A 95 5.63 -0.46 -13.07
N ILE A 96 6.14 0.65 -12.53
CA ILE A 96 7.39 1.27 -13.00
C ILE A 96 8.60 0.39 -12.65
N GLN A 97 8.59 -0.22 -11.48
CA GLN A 97 9.66 -1.14 -11.04
C GLN A 97 9.73 -2.38 -11.96
N ASP A 98 8.58 -3.00 -12.24
CA ASP A 98 8.49 -4.16 -13.12
C ASP A 98 9.07 -3.89 -14.52
N VAL A 99 8.72 -2.75 -15.11
CA VAL A 99 9.31 -2.34 -16.39
C VAL A 99 10.82 -2.10 -16.26
N THR A 100 11.24 -1.42 -15.20
CA THR A 100 12.65 -1.08 -14.96
C THR A 100 13.51 -2.34 -14.89
N ASP A 101 13.04 -3.37 -14.19
CA ASP A 101 13.74 -4.64 -14.03
C ASP A 101 13.64 -5.52 -15.28
N ALA A 102 12.45 -5.62 -15.90
CA ALA A 102 12.23 -6.45 -17.08
C ALA A 102 13.08 -6.02 -18.28
N TYR A 103 13.22 -4.71 -18.48
CA TYR A 103 14.05 -4.13 -19.55
C TYR A 103 15.49 -3.88 -19.14
N LYS A 104 15.87 -4.25 -17.91
CA LYS A 104 17.23 -4.07 -17.36
C LYS A 104 17.73 -2.64 -17.48
N CYS A 105 16.84 -1.69 -17.23
CA CYS A 105 17.09 -0.26 -17.41
C CYS A 105 18.30 0.23 -16.59
N THR A 106 18.70 -0.50 -15.54
CA THR A 106 19.79 -0.12 -14.64
C THR A 106 21.13 -0.82 -14.95
N ASP A 107 21.22 -1.69 -15.96
CA ASP A 107 22.46 -2.45 -16.23
C ASP A 107 23.66 -1.57 -16.58
N HIS A 108 23.40 -0.38 -17.13
CA HIS A 108 24.44 0.60 -17.45
C HIS A 108 24.97 1.36 -16.22
N CYS A 109 24.32 1.24 -15.05
CA CYS A 109 24.69 1.97 -13.85
C CYS A 109 25.89 1.33 -13.15
N THR A 110 27.04 2.01 -13.16
CA THR A 110 28.28 1.53 -12.53
C THR A 110 28.24 1.62 -11.00
N ASN A 111 27.56 2.63 -10.44
CA ASN A 111 27.45 2.88 -9.01
C ASN A 111 25.98 2.93 -8.59
N LYS A 112 25.33 1.78 -8.52
CA LYS A 112 23.92 1.69 -8.11
C LYS A 112 23.78 2.09 -6.63
N PRO A 113 22.98 3.12 -6.28
CA PRO A 113 22.73 3.46 -4.88
C PRO A 113 21.95 2.33 -4.20
N ASN A 114 22.16 2.16 -2.89
CA ASN A 114 21.38 1.21 -2.10
C ASN A 114 20.07 1.85 -1.67
N CYS A 115 19.06 1.76 -2.51
CA CYS A 115 17.73 2.28 -2.21
C CYS A 115 17.11 1.50 -1.03
N GLN A 116 16.49 2.23 -0.12
CA GLN A 116 15.91 1.70 1.11
C GLN A 116 14.38 1.76 1.06
N ASN A 117 13.73 1.07 1.99
CA ASN A 117 12.31 1.25 2.30
C ASN A 117 11.38 1.16 1.06
N GLY A 118 11.58 0.13 0.23
CA GLY A 118 10.81 -0.11 -1.00
C GLY A 118 11.29 0.67 -2.22
N GLY A 119 12.27 1.57 -2.06
CA GLY A 119 12.87 2.28 -3.20
C GLY A 119 13.66 1.35 -4.13
N PHE A 120 13.70 1.67 -5.42
CA PHE A 120 14.48 0.95 -6.43
C PHE A 120 15.29 1.91 -7.32
N VAL A 121 16.35 1.41 -7.96
CA VAL A 121 17.20 2.22 -8.85
C VAL A 121 16.51 2.41 -10.20
N ASN A 122 16.45 3.63 -10.72
CA ASN A 122 15.87 3.92 -12.03
C ASN A 122 16.91 4.06 -13.14
N PHE A 123 16.45 4.34 -14.36
CA PHE A 123 17.31 4.48 -15.55
C PHE A 123 18.28 5.67 -15.49
N GLN A 124 18.10 6.61 -14.56
CA GLN A 124 19.06 7.70 -14.30
C GLN A 124 20.08 7.32 -13.21
N CYS A 125 20.11 6.06 -12.78
CA CYS A 125 20.98 5.55 -11.73
C CYS A 125 20.78 6.25 -10.37
N THR A 126 19.57 6.73 -10.10
CA THR A 126 19.15 7.28 -8.80
C THR A 126 18.01 6.43 -8.21
N CYS A 127 17.72 6.62 -6.92
CA CYS A 127 16.58 5.93 -6.31
C CYS A 127 15.26 6.60 -6.70
N THR A 128 14.30 5.81 -7.15
CA THR A 128 12.88 6.14 -7.15
C THR A 128 12.29 5.68 -5.82
N CYS A 129 11.65 6.60 -5.10
CA CYS A 129 11.11 6.35 -3.77
C CYS A 129 9.59 6.21 -3.81
N PRO A 130 8.99 5.44 -2.89
CA PRO A 130 7.57 5.61 -2.57
C PRO A 130 7.24 7.08 -2.42
N ASP A 131 6.08 7.53 -2.91
CA ASP A 131 5.66 8.95 -2.99
C ASP A 131 5.67 9.69 -1.64
N VAL A 132 5.66 8.93 -0.54
CA VAL A 132 5.61 9.44 0.85
C VAL A 132 6.98 9.41 1.54
N LEU A 133 8.01 8.95 0.82
CA LEU A 133 9.40 8.93 1.24
C LEU A 133 10.26 9.82 0.33
N THR A 134 11.40 10.24 0.84
CA THR A 134 12.34 11.12 0.13
C THR A 134 13.78 10.87 0.61
N GLY A 135 14.71 11.69 0.15
CA GLY A 135 16.15 11.49 0.35
C GLY A 135 16.80 10.76 -0.81
N THR A 136 18.13 10.65 -0.77
CA THR A 136 18.91 10.09 -1.89
C THR A 136 18.79 8.57 -2.00
N THR A 137 18.40 7.91 -0.91
CA THR A 137 18.19 6.47 -0.79
C THR A 137 16.81 6.13 -0.22
N CYS A 138 15.86 7.06 -0.27
CA CYS A 138 14.51 6.90 0.31
C CYS A 138 14.50 6.71 1.83
N GLU A 139 15.49 7.29 2.52
CA GLU A 139 15.71 7.17 3.95
C GLU A 139 14.92 8.17 4.81
N GLN A 140 14.28 9.16 4.18
CA GLN A 140 13.56 10.23 4.85
C GLN A 140 12.06 10.14 4.57
N THR A 141 11.24 10.70 5.45
CA THR A 141 9.79 10.77 5.30
C THR A 141 9.38 12.13 4.76
N VAL A 142 8.39 12.18 3.86
CA VAL A 142 7.78 13.45 3.44
C VAL A 142 6.90 13.97 4.57
N SER A 143 7.21 15.16 5.08
CA SER A 143 6.36 15.89 6.01
C SER A 143 6.51 17.39 5.85
N ASN A 144 5.39 18.12 5.98
CA ASN A 144 5.37 19.58 5.88
C ASN A 144 5.46 20.30 7.23
N SER A 145 5.63 19.54 8.33
CA SER A 145 5.63 20.06 9.70
C SER A 145 6.83 19.52 10.49
N GLN A 146 7.37 20.34 11.37
CA GLN A 146 8.42 19.93 12.32
C GLN A 146 7.86 19.24 13.57
N THR A 147 6.54 19.23 13.76
CA THR A 147 5.89 18.71 14.97
C THR A 147 5.42 17.26 14.86
N CYS A 148 5.55 16.65 13.68
CA CYS A 148 5.08 15.29 13.41
C CYS A 148 5.90 14.64 12.29
N GLY A 149 5.69 13.33 12.10
CA GLY A 149 6.41 12.52 11.12
C GLY A 149 7.80 12.05 11.60
N GLY A 150 8.55 11.45 10.68
CA GLY A 150 9.92 10.96 10.90
C GLY A 150 10.05 9.45 10.92
N VAL A 151 11.29 8.98 11.07
CA VAL A 151 11.61 7.55 11.15
C VAL A 151 11.63 7.08 12.60
N ILE A 152 10.87 6.03 12.91
CA ILE A 152 10.80 5.40 14.23
C ILE A 152 11.44 4.02 14.12
N ASN A 153 12.58 3.84 14.77
CA ASN A 153 13.21 2.52 14.89
C ASN A 153 12.82 1.91 16.24
N LEU A 154 12.17 0.75 16.22
CA LEU A 154 11.76 -0.01 17.39
C LEU A 154 12.75 -1.15 17.63
N ALA A 155 13.17 -1.34 18.88
CA ALA A 155 13.84 -2.56 19.31
C ALA A 155 12.83 -3.72 19.50
N ALA A 156 13.32 -4.95 19.62
CA ALA A 156 12.47 -6.10 19.89
C ALA A 156 11.71 -5.93 21.21
N GLY A 157 10.37 -6.00 21.13
CA GLY A 157 9.48 -5.79 22.28
C GLY A 157 9.30 -4.33 22.68
N GLU A 158 9.87 -3.36 21.96
CA GLU A 158 9.61 -1.94 22.18
C GLU A 158 8.22 -1.56 21.66
N GLU A 159 7.54 -0.70 22.41
CA GLU A 159 6.31 -0.05 21.99
C GLU A 159 6.48 1.47 22.03
N ARG A 160 5.86 2.17 21.09
CA ARG A 160 5.86 3.65 21.03
C ARG A 160 4.47 4.18 20.72
N LEU A 161 4.16 5.35 21.27
CA LEU A 161 2.94 6.07 20.93
C LEU A 161 3.24 7.13 19.87
N ILE A 162 2.40 7.16 18.84
CA ILE A 162 2.33 8.22 17.85
C ILE A 162 1.03 8.97 18.11
N GLN A 163 1.13 10.26 18.38
CA GLN A 163 0.00 11.11 18.73
C GLN A 163 -0.08 12.28 17.76
N SER A 164 -1.30 12.74 17.47
CA SER A 164 -1.48 13.97 16.69
C SER A 164 -0.86 15.17 17.41
N PRO A 165 -0.35 16.18 16.69
CA PRO A 165 0.11 17.42 17.33
C PRO A 165 -0.96 18.01 18.25
N ASN A 166 -0.53 18.51 19.42
CA ASN A 166 -1.37 19.03 20.51
C ASN A 166 -2.23 18.04 21.30
N TYR A 167 -2.22 16.73 20.98
CA TYR A 167 -3.00 15.74 21.72
C TYR A 167 -2.73 15.83 23.24
N PRO A 168 -3.76 15.81 24.12
CA PRO A 168 -5.17 15.49 23.86
C PRO A 168 -6.06 16.67 23.42
N SER A 169 -5.47 17.83 23.13
CA SER A 169 -6.18 18.96 22.52
C SER A 169 -6.30 18.80 21.00
N ASN A 170 -7.12 19.63 20.38
CA ASN A 170 -7.36 19.51 18.94
C ASN A 170 -6.08 19.72 18.11
N TYR A 171 -5.91 18.89 17.09
CA TYR A 171 -4.83 19.02 16.12
C TYR A 171 -5.04 20.24 15.21
N PRO A 172 -3.98 20.84 14.65
CA PRO A 172 -4.12 21.93 13.67
C PRO A 172 -4.42 21.40 12.25
N THR A 173 -4.99 22.25 11.40
CA THR A 173 -5.09 21.97 9.95
C THR A 173 -3.77 22.29 9.24
N GLY A 174 -3.65 21.86 7.98
CA GLY A 174 -2.45 22.09 7.17
C GLY A 174 -1.32 21.10 7.41
N LEU A 175 -1.57 19.98 8.09
CA LEU A 175 -0.54 18.98 8.38
C LEU A 175 -0.51 17.87 7.34
N GLU A 176 0.70 17.50 6.94
CA GLU A 176 1.04 16.27 6.23
C GLU A 176 2.17 15.61 7.02
N CYS A 177 1.82 14.59 7.79
CA CYS A 177 2.75 13.87 8.65
C CYS A 177 2.94 12.46 8.11
N THR A 178 4.18 12.02 7.91
CA THR A 178 4.49 10.64 7.53
C THR A 178 5.45 10.05 8.54
N TRP A 179 5.08 8.93 9.14
CA TRP A 179 5.95 8.12 9.98
C TRP A 179 6.32 6.84 9.26
N LEU A 180 7.63 6.58 9.17
CA LEU A 180 8.16 5.28 8.76
C LEU A 180 8.57 4.51 10.01
N ILE A 181 7.83 3.46 10.33
CA ILE A 181 8.09 2.61 11.49
C ILE A 181 8.90 1.40 11.03
N LYS A 182 10.01 1.13 11.72
CA LYS A 182 10.95 0.04 11.41
C LYS A 182 11.19 -0.82 12.64
N GLY A 183 10.98 -2.11 12.52
CA GLY A 183 11.35 -3.12 13.52
C GLY A 183 12.67 -3.83 13.17
N PRO A 184 13.16 -4.72 14.06
CA PRO A 184 14.28 -5.60 13.76
C PRO A 184 14.00 -6.50 12.54
N ALA A 185 15.04 -7.02 11.91
CA ALA A 185 14.90 -7.98 10.82
C ALA A 185 14.08 -9.20 11.27
N ASN A 186 13.27 -9.75 10.37
CA ASN A 186 12.37 -10.89 10.60
C ASN A 186 11.25 -10.66 11.64
N SER A 187 10.98 -9.40 12.02
CA SER A 187 9.82 -9.04 12.84
C SER A 187 8.71 -8.44 11.98
N LEU A 188 7.49 -8.39 12.51
CA LEU A 188 6.40 -7.57 11.98
C LEU A 188 6.26 -6.28 12.79
N VAL A 189 5.77 -5.22 12.16
CA VAL A 189 5.31 -4.00 12.83
C VAL A 189 3.80 -4.07 12.98
N ARG A 190 3.30 -3.82 14.19
CA ARG A 190 1.87 -3.65 14.46
C ARG A 190 1.56 -2.23 14.88
N ALA A 191 0.60 -1.61 14.20
CA ALA A 191 -0.08 -0.40 14.66
C ALA A 191 -1.44 -0.76 15.28
N SER A 192 -1.71 -0.27 16.48
CA SER A 192 -2.97 -0.46 17.21
C SER A 192 -3.55 0.90 17.58
N VAL A 193 -4.74 1.21 17.08
CA VAL A 193 -5.41 2.49 17.38
C VAL A 193 -5.88 2.47 18.84
N GLN A 194 -5.37 3.39 19.65
CA GLN A 194 -5.75 3.54 21.06
C GLN A 194 -6.88 4.57 21.22
N TYR A 195 -6.84 5.63 20.40
CA TYR A 195 -7.86 6.66 20.35
C TYR A 195 -7.86 7.29 18.96
N MET A 196 -9.04 7.60 18.42
CA MET A 196 -9.15 8.43 17.22
C MET A 196 -10.45 9.22 17.22
N ASP A 197 -10.30 10.51 16.92
CA ASP A 197 -11.35 11.47 16.68
C ASP A 197 -10.85 12.45 15.62
N LEU A 198 -11.09 12.07 14.35
CA LEU A 198 -10.73 12.84 13.17
C LEU A 198 -11.97 13.38 12.49
N THR A 199 -11.85 14.55 11.87
CA THR A 199 -12.98 15.21 11.22
C THR A 199 -13.45 14.38 10.04
N SER A 200 -14.62 13.79 10.21
CA SER A 200 -15.30 13.00 9.17
C SER A 200 -16.11 13.90 8.23
N GLY A 201 -16.16 13.50 6.97
CA GLY A 201 -17.04 14.04 5.93
C GLY A 201 -17.38 12.91 4.96
N SER A 202 -18.05 13.19 3.84
CA SER A 202 -18.41 12.16 2.84
C SER A 202 -17.20 11.42 2.25
N ALA A 203 -16.01 12.00 2.33
CA ALA A 203 -14.76 11.43 1.81
C ALA A 203 -13.60 11.42 2.84
N CYS A 204 -13.88 11.49 4.15
CA CYS A 204 -12.89 11.75 5.20
C CYS A 204 -12.11 13.07 4.98
N SER A 205 -12.54 14.17 5.60
CA SER A 205 -11.87 15.46 5.44
C SER A 205 -10.44 15.46 6.01
N HIS A 206 -10.23 14.81 7.15
CA HIS A 206 -8.90 14.52 7.69
C HIS A 206 -8.80 13.01 7.93
N TRP A 207 -7.65 12.40 7.67
CA TRP A 207 -7.53 10.94 7.72
C TRP A 207 -6.16 10.46 8.20
N LEU A 208 -6.16 9.22 8.70
CA LEU A 208 -4.96 8.40 8.78
C LEU A 208 -4.92 7.45 7.59
N GLU A 209 -3.73 7.18 7.05
CA GLU A 209 -3.48 6.15 6.05
C GLU A 209 -2.49 5.13 6.61
N TYR A 210 -2.78 3.83 6.43
CA TYR A 210 -1.90 2.73 6.85
C TYR A 210 -1.35 1.98 5.63
N ARG A 211 -0.10 2.23 5.25
CA ARG A 211 0.59 1.42 4.23
C ARG A 211 1.31 0.29 4.92
N TYR A 212 0.61 -0.83 5.02
CA TYR A 212 1.07 -2.04 5.71
C TYR A 212 1.46 -3.17 4.75
N ASN A 213 1.01 -3.14 3.48
CA ASN A 213 1.27 -4.21 2.51
C ASN A 213 2.61 -4.01 1.78
N LEU A 214 2.63 -3.05 0.85
CA LEU A 214 3.84 -2.60 0.15
C LEU A 214 4.02 -1.10 0.42
N LEU A 215 5.23 -0.62 0.65
CA LEU A 215 5.44 0.78 1.06
C LEU A 215 5.16 1.78 -0.08
N GLY A 216 5.36 1.35 -1.33
CA GLY A 216 5.03 2.10 -2.55
C GLY A 216 3.55 2.11 -2.92
N GLN A 217 2.74 1.26 -2.28
CA GLN A 217 1.30 1.10 -2.54
C GLN A 217 0.48 1.96 -1.56
N LYS A 218 -0.66 2.49 -2.01
CA LYS A 218 -1.57 3.24 -1.14
C LYS A 218 -2.16 2.34 -0.04
N GLY A 219 -2.39 2.93 1.13
CA GLY A 219 -2.98 2.27 2.28
C GLY A 219 -4.45 2.60 2.50
N PRO A 220 -5.20 1.79 3.27
CA PRO A 220 -6.54 2.16 3.70
C PRO A 220 -6.54 3.48 4.47
N LYS A 221 -7.50 4.34 4.13
CA LYS A 221 -7.73 5.62 4.80
C LYS A 221 -8.86 5.49 5.81
N VAL A 222 -8.65 6.02 7.02
CA VAL A 222 -9.62 5.97 8.11
C VAL A 222 -9.80 7.34 8.76
N CYS A 223 -11.02 7.64 9.21
CA CYS A 223 -11.38 8.89 9.89
C CYS A 223 -12.62 8.70 10.79
N GLY A 224 -13.01 9.74 11.53
CA GLY A 224 -14.18 9.74 12.41
C GLY A 224 -13.86 9.28 13.84
N THR A 225 -14.91 8.91 14.56
CA THR A 225 -14.89 8.63 16.02
C THR A 225 -15.29 7.19 16.39
N ASN A 226 -15.71 6.37 15.42
CA ASN A 226 -16.25 5.02 15.66
C ASN A 226 -15.14 3.96 15.77
N PHE A 227 -14.13 4.21 16.61
CA PHE A 227 -13.01 3.28 16.79
C PHE A 227 -13.12 2.64 18.17
N VAL A 228 -13.27 1.31 18.18
CA VAL A 228 -13.12 0.52 19.40
C VAL A 228 -11.62 0.32 19.60
N ALA A 229 -11.07 0.93 20.65
CA ALA A 229 -9.68 0.74 21.04
C ALA A 229 -9.32 -0.76 21.09
N ASP A 230 -8.14 -1.12 20.59
CA ASP A 230 -7.61 -2.50 20.51
C ASP A 230 -8.30 -3.47 19.55
N VAL A 231 -9.37 -3.06 18.85
CA VAL A 231 -9.99 -3.86 17.77
C VAL A 231 -9.32 -3.57 16.43
N GLU A 232 -8.96 -2.32 16.17
CA GLU A 232 -8.35 -1.94 14.91
C GLU A 232 -6.82 -2.04 14.97
N LYS A 233 -6.31 -3.07 14.28
CA LYS A 233 -4.90 -3.41 14.23
C LYS A 233 -4.45 -3.58 12.78
N TRP A 234 -3.29 -3.03 12.50
CA TRP A 234 -2.62 -3.13 11.22
C TRP A 234 -1.28 -3.81 11.44
N ASP A 235 -1.11 -4.98 10.86
CA ASP A 235 0.17 -5.69 10.85
C ASP A 235 0.78 -5.52 9.48
N SER A 236 2.09 -5.26 9.43
CA SER A 236 2.82 -5.25 8.17
C SER A 236 2.78 -6.62 7.49
N SER A 237 2.74 -6.61 6.16
CA SER A 237 2.77 -7.80 5.33
C SER A 237 4.21 -8.28 5.10
N PRO A 238 4.46 -9.60 5.03
CA PRO A 238 5.77 -10.12 4.62
C PRO A 238 6.09 -9.96 3.13
N ASP A 239 5.19 -9.42 2.32
CA ASP A 239 5.30 -9.42 0.85
C ASP A 239 6.44 -8.55 0.28
N GLU A 240 6.83 -7.47 0.96
CA GLU A 240 8.00 -6.64 0.60
C GLU A 240 8.93 -6.46 1.80
N LEU A 241 8.45 -5.74 2.82
CA LEU A 241 9.22 -5.41 4.01
C LEU A 241 8.40 -5.71 5.27
N SER A 242 8.46 -6.98 5.67
CA SER A 242 7.82 -7.49 6.89
C SER A 242 8.03 -6.61 8.12
N ASN A 243 9.22 -6.03 8.30
CA ASN A 243 9.60 -5.24 9.47
C ASN A 243 9.37 -3.73 9.29
N ALA A 244 8.56 -3.28 8.34
CA ALA A 244 8.29 -1.87 8.13
C ALA A 244 6.81 -1.58 7.86
N MET A 245 6.37 -0.38 8.23
CA MET A 245 5.04 0.16 7.92
C MET A 245 5.13 1.68 7.80
N ILE A 246 4.28 2.27 6.97
CA ILE A 246 4.10 3.72 6.94
C ILE A 246 2.71 4.08 7.48
N ILE A 247 2.68 5.08 8.37
CA ILE A 247 1.45 5.72 8.83
C ILE A 247 1.50 7.18 8.38
N ARG A 248 0.41 7.65 7.78
CA ARG A 248 0.28 9.07 7.39
C ARG A 248 -0.89 9.71 8.09
N PHE A 249 -0.76 10.99 8.40
CA PHE A 249 -1.85 11.85 8.82
C PHE A 249 -1.94 13.05 7.89
N ASP A 250 -3.14 13.29 7.35
CA ASP A 250 -3.44 14.45 6.51
C ASP A 250 -4.55 15.29 7.15
N SER A 251 -4.24 16.55 7.42
CA SER A 251 -5.21 17.63 7.67
C SER A 251 -5.02 18.82 6.72
N ASN A 252 -4.29 18.61 5.63
CA ASN A 252 -3.90 19.63 4.67
C ASN A 252 -4.86 19.71 3.48
N THR A 253 -5.24 18.56 2.93
CA THR A 253 -6.06 18.47 1.71
C THR A 253 -7.40 19.21 1.86
N TYR A 254 -8.02 19.11 3.04
CA TYR A 254 -9.23 19.87 3.40
C TYR A 254 -8.96 20.80 4.59
N SER A 255 -7.91 21.63 4.49
CA SER A 255 -7.46 22.51 5.58
C SER A 255 -8.47 23.53 6.13
N SER A 256 -9.60 23.72 5.44
CA SER A 256 -10.73 24.55 5.91
C SER A 256 -11.75 23.79 6.77
N ALA A 257 -11.66 22.46 6.85
CA ALA A 257 -12.53 21.64 7.67
C ALA A 257 -12.26 21.91 9.17
N SER A 258 -13.29 21.71 10.00
CA SER A 258 -13.11 21.82 11.45
C SER A 258 -12.09 20.80 11.95
N VAL A 259 -11.42 21.09 13.05
CA VAL A 259 -10.50 20.15 13.70
C VAL A 259 -11.22 19.40 14.82
N SER A 260 -10.64 18.28 15.23
CA SER A 260 -11.13 17.49 16.35
C SER A 260 -9.97 17.06 17.27
N LYS A 261 -10.23 16.20 18.27
CA LYS A 261 -9.25 15.85 19.32
C LYS A 261 -8.00 15.12 18.82
N GLY A 262 -8.08 14.45 17.67
CA GLY A 262 -6.94 13.78 17.06
C GLY A 262 -6.82 12.32 17.41
N PHE A 263 -5.61 11.79 17.51
CA PHE A 263 -5.38 10.36 17.64
C PHE A 263 -4.22 10.01 18.57
N SER A 264 -4.24 8.76 19.03
CA SER A 264 -3.14 8.08 19.70
C SER A 264 -3.06 6.66 19.14
N ILE A 265 -1.93 6.31 18.54
CA ILE A 265 -1.67 5.01 17.91
C ILE A 265 -0.47 4.39 18.62
N LYS A 266 -0.61 3.15 19.05
CA LYS A 266 0.51 2.36 19.58
C LYS A 266 1.15 1.56 18.46
N VAL A 267 2.46 1.73 18.26
CA VAL A 267 3.25 0.93 17.34
C VAL A 267 4.19 0.01 18.12
N SER A 268 4.35 -1.22 17.66
CA SER A 268 5.11 -2.28 18.35
C SER A 268 5.68 -3.29 17.36
N THR A 269 6.66 -4.08 17.79
CA THR A 269 7.20 -5.21 17.01
C THR A 269 6.56 -6.54 17.42
N ILE A 270 6.33 -7.45 16.49
CA ILE A 270 5.78 -8.80 16.74
C ILE A 270 6.67 -9.86 16.12
N GLY A 271 6.81 -11.00 16.82
CA GLY A 271 7.44 -12.20 16.25
C GLY A 271 8.96 -12.14 16.17
N ALA A 272 9.60 -11.32 17.02
CA ALA A 272 11.04 -11.29 17.21
C ALA A 272 11.52 -12.45 18.10
#